data_AF-A0A3C0N616-F1
#
_entry.id   AF-A0A3C0N616-F1
#
_cell.length_a   1.000
_cell.length_b   1.000
_cell.length_c   1.000
_cell.angle_alpha   90.00
_cell.angle_beta   90.00
_cell.angle_gamma   90.00
#
_symmetry.space_group_name_H-M   'P 1'
#
loop_
_entity.id
_entity.type
_entity.pdbx_description
1 polymer ?
#
loop_
_entity_poly.entity_id
_entity_poly.type
_entity_poly.pdbx_seq_one_letter_code
_entity_poly.pdbx_strand_id
1 'polypeptide(L)'
;MRTLKASPEGLNKIKEARKEKGWAIDNQNWRREASKILEPKKNWEEAERFAVEIGTWKRFLKGEAIKVNTFKAFCQVLELNWEEVIHRIPTQPSCENSIAPSYQDWGEAPDVSKFYGRTEELKQLKKEIVDERCRLVAVLAQGGIGKTALSVKLAQEIQGDFKYVIWRSLRESPPLEKLLTDLIKFLSNQQEIELPDTVGEKIMRLIHYLRSSRCL
;
A
#
# COMPACT_ATOMS: atom_id res chain seq x y z
N MET A 1 3.62 -4.62 -16.99
CA MET A 1 2.32 -4.29 -16.37
C MET A 1 2.14 -5.16 -15.13
N ARG A 2 1.74 -4.59 -13.98
CA ARG A 2 1.47 -5.36 -12.76
C ARG A 2 0.22 -6.24 -12.92
N THR A 3 0.24 -7.45 -12.38
CA THR A 3 -0.87 -8.41 -12.41
C THR A 3 -1.23 -8.89 -11.01
N LEU A 4 -2.47 -9.31 -10.80
CA LEU A 4 -2.99 -9.89 -9.56
C LEU A 4 -3.64 -11.24 -9.86
N LYS A 5 -3.60 -12.14 -8.86
CA LYS A 5 -4.31 -13.42 -8.87
C LYS A 5 -5.02 -13.59 -7.54
N ALA A 6 -6.18 -14.26 -7.55
CA ALA A 6 -6.92 -14.56 -6.33
C ALA A 6 -6.21 -15.66 -5.53
N SER A 7 -6.32 -15.62 -4.21
CA SER A 7 -5.94 -16.73 -3.33
C SER A 7 -6.95 -17.89 -3.45
N PRO A 8 -6.64 -19.10 -2.95
CA PRO A 8 -7.59 -20.21 -2.93
C PRO A 8 -8.90 -19.85 -2.19
N GLU A 9 -8.81 -19.11 -1.08
CA GLU A 9 -9.96 -18.60 -0.33
C GLU A 9 -10.70 -17.50 -1.09
N GLY A 10 -9.97 -16.57 -1.71
CA GLY A 10 -10.54 -15.53 -2.55
C GLY A 10 -11.30 -16.08 -3.75
N LEU A 11 -10.86 -17.22 -4.30
CA LEU A 11 -11.60 -17.92 -5.34
C LEU A 11 -12.93 -18.48 -4.85
N ASN A 12 -13.02 -18.92 -3.59
CA ASN A 12 -14.29 -19.35 -3.02
C ASN A 12 -15.22 -18.15 -2.83
N LYS A 13 -14.72 -17.03 -2.30
CA LYS A 13 -15.48 -15.76 -2.21
C LYS A 13 -15.98 -15.29 -3.58
N ILE A 14 -15.15 -15.35 -4.62
CA ILE A 14 -15.54 -15.02 -6.00
C ILE A 14 -16.67 -15.95 -6.48
N LYS A 15 -16.57 -17.26 -6.19
CA LYS A 15 -17.60 -18.24 -6.59
C LYS A 15 -18.94 -18.00 -5.87
N GLU A 16 -18.89 -17.69 -4.58
CA GLU A 16 -20.06 -17.40 -3.75
C GLU A 16 -20.75 -16.10 -4.20
N ALA A 17 -20.02 -14.99 -4.29
CA ALA A 17 -20.56 -13.71 -4.75
C ALA A 17 -21.18 -13.80 -6.15
N ARG A 18 -20.57 -14.59 -7.04
CA ARG A 18 -21.13 -14.84 -8.37
C ARG A 18 -22.45 -15.63 -8.30
N LYS A 19 -22.55 -16.60 -7.39
CA LYS A 19 -23.75 -17.42 -7.18
C LYS A 19 -24.88 -16.57 -6.58
N GLU A 20 -24.58 -15.73 -5.60
CA GLU A 20 -25.53 -14.81 -4.96
C GLU A 20 -26.10 -13.79 -5.94
N LYS A 21 -25.25 -13.23 -6.81
CA LYS A 21 -25.72 -12.34 -7.88
C LYS A 21 -26.49 -13.05 -8.99
N GLY A 22 -26.51 -14.39 -9.02
CA GLY A 22 -27.17 -15.16 -10.08
C GLY A 22 -26.47 -15.06 -11.44
N TRP A 23 -25.17 -14.74 -11.45
CA TRP A 23 -24.44 -14.48 -12.69
C TRP A 23 -23.89 -15.79 -13.24
N ALA A 24 -24.63 -16.38 -14.19
CA ALA A 24 -24.14 -17.51 -14.96
C ALA A 24 -22.82 -17.15 -15.66
N ILE A 25 -21.91 -18.12 -15.84
CA ILE A 25 -20.56 -17.90 -16.41
C ILE A 25 -20.62 -17.28 -17.82
N ASP A 26 -21.71 -17.56 -18.50
CA ASP A 26 -22.15 -17.20 -19.84
C ASP A 26 -23.03 -15.94 -19.90
N ASN A 27 -23.49 -15.42 -18.76
CA ASN A 27 -24.24 -14.17 -18.70
C ASN A 27 -23.28 -12.98 -18.93
N GLN A 28 -23.48 -12.20 -19.98
CA GLN A 28 -22.58 -11.10 -20.37
C GLN A 28 -22.75 -9.82 -19.53
N ASN A 29 -23.65 -9.79 -18.56
CA ASN A 29 -23.93 -8.59 -17.73
C ASN A 29 -22.68 -8.08 -17.00
N TRP A 30 -21.79 -8.97 -16.53
CA TRP A 30 -20.52 -8.59 -15.90
C TRP A 30 -19.61 -7.80 -16.82
N ARG A 31 -19.68 -8.07 -18.13
CA ARG A 31 -18.78 -7.51 -19.13
C ARG A 31 -19.06 -6.04 -19.36
N ARG A 32 -20.35 -5.67 -19.35
CA ARG A 32 -20.82 -4.29 -19.46
C ARG A 32 -20.44 -3.49 -18.21
N GLU A 33 -20.74 -4.02 -17.02
CA GLU A 33 -20.44 -3.34 -15.75
C GLU A 33 -18.94 -3.16 -15.52
N ALA A 34 -18.13 -4.19 -15.79
CA ALA A 34 -16.68 -4.06 -15.71
C ALA A 34 -16.10 -3.06 -16.73
N SER A 35 -16.70 -2.94 -17.92
CA SER A 35 -16.25 -1.97 -18.93
C SER A 35 -16.58 -0.53 -18.54
N LYS A 36 -17.75 -0.29 -17.95
CA LYS A 36 -18.12 1.02 -17.37
C LYS A 36 -17.11 1.45 -16.29
N ILE A 37 -16.65 0.53 -15.46
CA ILE A 37 -15.67 0.83 -14.40
C ILE A 37 -14.28 1.14 -14.97
N LEU A 38 -13.86 0.41 -16.00
CA LEU A 38 -12.53 0.59 -16.60
C LEU A 38 -12.44 1.84 -17.48
N GLU A 39 -13.54 2.19 -18.15
CA GLU A 39 -13.63 3.31 -19.09
C GLU A 39 -14.94 4.08 -18.86
N PRO A 40 -15.04 4.85 -17.75
CA PRO A 40 -16.27 5.52 -17.35
C PRO A 40 -16.72 6.66 -18.27
N LYS A 41 -15.84 7.12 -19.17
CA LYS A 41 -16.11 8.23 -20.10
C LYS A 41 -16.75 7.78 -21.42
N LYS A 42 -16.94 6.48 -21.63
CA LYS A 42 -17.46 5.91 -22.88
C LYS A 42 -18.88 5.37 -22.66
N ASN A 43 -19.78 5.61 -23.62
CA ASN A 43 -21.13 5.04 -23.56
C ASN A 43 -21.08 3.57 -24.00
N TRP A 44 -21.51 2.66 -23.12
CA TRP A 44 -21.45 1.21 -23.30
C TRP A 44 -22.82 0.58 -23.58
N GLU A 45 -23.87 1.37 -23.75
CA GLU A 45 -25.24 0.86 -23.97
C GLU A 45 -25.39 0.14 -25.32
N GLU A 46 -24.67 0.58 -26.36
CA GLU A 46 -24.72 0.07 -27.74
C GLU A 46 -23.37 -0.50 -28.25
N ALA A 47 -22.40 -0.75 -27.36
CA ALA A 47 -21.05 -1.15 -27.77
C ALA A 47 -20.97 -2.62 -28.21
N GLU A 48 -20.51 -2.86 -29.45
CA GLU A 48 -20.25 -4.21 -29.99
C GLU A 48 -18.99 -4.88 -29.38
N ARG A 49 -18.04 -4.07 -28.88
CA ARG A 49 -16.81 -4.54 -28.23
C ARG A 49 -16.67 -3.90 -26.87
N PHE A 50 -16.41 -4.73 -25.86
CA PHE A 50 -16.23 -4.33 -24.46
C PHE A 50 -14.76 -4.17 -24.09
N ALA A 51 -14.44 -3.41 -23.04
CA ALA A 51 -13.07 -3.19 -22.58
C ALA A 51 -12.39 -4.45 -22.02
N VAL A 52 -13.19 -5.47 -21.67
CA VAL A 52 -12.74 -6.75 -21.13
C VAL A 52 -13.20 -7.92 -21.99
N GLU A 53 -12.33 -8.90 -22.18
CA GLU A 53 -12.62 -10.12 -22.93
C GLU A 53 -13.20 -11.22 -22.04
N ILE A 54 -14.05 -12.08 -22.62
CA ILE A 54 -14.60 -13.27 -21.93
C ILE A 54 -13.47 -14.18 -21.42
N GLY A 55 -12.38 -14.27 -22.18
CA GLY A 55 -11.18 -14.99 -21.77
C GLY A 55 -10.60 -14.45 -20.46
N THR A 56 -10.56 -13.12 -20.26
CA THR A 56 -10.02 -12.49 -19.06
C THR A 56 -10.88 -12.78 -17.82
N TRP A 57 -12.20 -12.85 -17.99
CA TRP A 57 -13.11 -13.27 -16.92
C TRP A 57 -12.96 -14.74 -16.55
N LYS A 58 -12.83 -15.63 -17.53
CA LYS A 58 -12.54 -17.06 -17.26
C LYS A 58 -11.21 -17.23 -16.50
N ARG A 59 -10.19 -16.44 -16.85
CA ARG A 59 -8.91 -16.42 -16.12
C ARG A 59 -9.08 -15.95 -14.67
N PHE A 60 -9.83 -14.87 -14.45
CA PHE A 60 -10.17 -14.38 -13.11
C PHE A 60 -10.88 -15.43 -12.26
N LEU A 61 -11.90 -16.09 -12.79
CA LEU A 61 -12.66 -17.13 -12.10
C LEU A 61 -11.84 -18.40 -11.80
N LYS A 62 -10.75 -18.63 -12.53
CA LYS A 62 -9.80 -19.72 -12.30
C LYS A 62 -8.64 -19.34 -11.38
N GLY A 63 -8.53 -18.06 -11.01
CA GLY A 63 -7.42 -17.55 -10.19
C GLY A 63 -6.11 -17.39 -10.96
N GLU A 64 -6.19 -17.29 -12.28
CA GLU A 64 -5.04 -16.95 -13.09
C GLU A 64 -4.74 -15.45 -12.99
N ALA A 65 -3.46 -15.09 -13.18
CA ALA A 65 -3.03 -13.70 -13.07
C ALA A 65 -3.61 -12.83 -14.19
N ILE A 66 -4.26 -11.73 -13.82
CA ILE A 66 -4.80 -10.73 -14.76
C ILE A 66 -4.34 -9.31 -14.38
N LYS A 67 -4.51 -8.32 -15.25
CA LYS A 67 -4.09 -6.94 -15.00
C LYS A 67 -4.77 -6.38 -13.74
N VAL A 68 -4.04 -5.62 -12.94
CA VAL A 68 -4.52 -5.06 -11.65
C VAL A 68 -5.85 -4.33 -11.80
N ASN A 69 -5.97 -3.41 -12.77
CA ASN A 69 -7.19 -2.61 -12.92
C ASN A 69 -8.40 -3.48 -13.29
N THR A 70 -8.19 -4.48 -14.15
CA THR A 70 -9.23 -5.44 -14.52
C THR A 70 -9.64 -6.32 -13.34
N PHE A 71 -8.68 -6.73 -12.51
CA PHE A 71 -8.95 -7.49 -11.28
C PHE A 71 -9.81 -6.69 -10.31
N LYS A 72 -9.43 -5.42 -10.06
CA LYS A 72 -10.19 -4.51 -9.20
C LYS A 72 -11.61 -4.26 -9.73
N ALA A 73 -11.75 -4.04 -11.04
CA ALA A 73 -13.06 -3.86 -11.67
C ALA A 73 -13.94 -5.10 -11.47
N PHE A 74 -13.43 -6.31 -11.68
CA PHE A 74 -14.19 -7.54 -11.46
C PHE A 74 -14.60 -7.75 -10.00
N CYS A 75 -13.71 -7.47 -9.05
CA CYS A 75 -14.06 -7.51 -7.62
C CYS A 75 -15.15 -6.48 -7.29
N GLN A 76 -15.04 -5.25 -7.78
CA GLN A 76 -16.04 -4.19 -7.56
C GLN A 76 -17.41 -4.59 -8.14
N VAL A 77 -17.43 -5.19 -9.33
CA VAL A 77 -18.65 -5.69 -9.95
C VAL A 77 -19.32 -6.79 -9.11
N LEU A 78 -18.51 -7.66 -8.50
CA LEU A 78 -18.97 -8.70 -7.58
C LEU A 78 -19.21 -8.19 -6.15
N GLU A 79 -19.07 -6.88 -5.91
CA GLU A 79 -19.17 -6.26 -4.56
C GLU A 79 -18.18 -6.86 -3.55
N LEU A 80 -17.06 -7.37 -4.06
CA LEU A 80 -15.98 -7.92 -3.26
C LEU A 80 -14.87 -6.88 -3.07
N ASN A 81 -14.31 -6.82 -1.86
CA ASN A 81 -13.05 -6.12 -1.65
C ASN A 81 -11.90 -6.93 -2.28
N TRP A 82 -11.27 -6.38 -3.32
CA TRP A 82 -10.19 -7.06 -4.04
C TRP A 82 -9.01 -7.42 -3.13
N GLU A 83 -8.78 -6.70 -2.02
CA GLU A 83 -7.70 -6.96 -1.06
C GLU A 83 -7.91 -8.25 -0.28
N GLU A 84 -9.16 -8.59 0.03
CA GLU A 84 -9.53 -9.85 0.70
C GLU A 84 -9.44 -11.05 -0.25
N VAL A 85 -9.66 -10.81 -1.54
CA VAL A 85 -9.64 -11.85 -2.57
C VAL A 85 -8.22 -12.30 -2.90
N ILE A 86 -7.21 -11.46 -2.68
CA ILE A 86 -5.82 -11.75 -3.03
C ILE A 86 -5.00 -12.40 -1.90
N HIS A 87 -5.61 -12.73 -0.74
CA HIS A 87 -4.93 -13.02 0.55
C HIS A 87 -3.43 -13.29 0.44
N ARG A 88 -2.66 -12.30 0.93
CA ARG A 88 -1.20 -12.30 0.99
C ARG A 88 -0.72 -13.58 1.65
N ILE A 89 0.27 -14.23 1.04
CA ILE A 89 0.99 -15.37 1.61
C ILE A 89 1.35 -15.02 3.06
N PRO A 90 1.00 -15.86 4.05
CA PRO A 90 1.18 -15.53 5.45
C PRO A 90 2.66 -15.55 5.81
N THR A 91 3.28 -14.39 5.89
CA THR A 91 4.46 -14.21 6.73
C THR A 91 4.00 -13.85 8.14
N GLN A 92 3.73 -14.91 8.92
CA GLN A 92 3.64 -14.96 10.39
C GLN A 92 2.52 -14.15 11.10
N PRO A 93 2.04 -14.63 12.27
CA PRO A 93 0.82 -14.15 12.89
C PRO A 93 1.11 -12.95 13.80
N SER A 94 0.35 -11.89 13.63
CA SER A 94 0.11 -10.92 14.69
C SER A 94 -1.30 -10.37 14.55
N CYS A 95 -2.12 -10.76 15.52
CA CYS A 95 -3.23 -10.05 16.14
C CYS A 95 -3.91 -8.93 15.34
N GLU A 96 -5.21 -9.12 15.17
CA GLU A 96 -6.20 -8.12 14.79
C GLU A 96 -5.96 -6.76 15.48
N ASN A 97 -5.59 -5.76 14.68
CA ASN A 97 -5.95 -4.38 14.92
C ASN A 97 -6.30 -3.79 13.57
N SER A 98 -7.56 -3.37 13.42
CA SER A 98 -8.13 -2.57 12.34
C SER A 98 -7.08 -1.87 11.46
N ILE A 99 -6.92 -2.33 10.21
CA ILE A 99 -6.01 -1.73 9.23
C ILE A 99 -6.58 -0.36 8.84
N ALA A 100 -6.23 0.67 9.62
CA ALA A 100 -6.19 2.00 9.05
C ALA A 100 -5.17 1.97 7.88
N PRO A 101 -5.47 2.57 6.72
CA PRO A 101 -4.52 2.59 5.63
C PRO A 101 -3.24 3.29 6.11
N SER A 102 -2.13 2.53 6.16
CA SER A 102 -0.81 3.10 6.40
C SER A 102 -0.23 3.58 5.07
N TYR A 103 0.04 4.87 5.00
CA TYR A 103 0.69 5.49 3.86
C TYR A 103 2.19 5.26 3.99
N GLN A 104 2.82 4.75 2.95
CA GLN A 104 4.23 4.36 2.98
C GLN A 104 4.99 4.95 1.82
N ASP A 105 6.13 5.55 2.12
CA ASP A 105 7.11 6.00 1.14
C ASP A 105 8.51 5.58 1.58
N TRP A 106 8.98 4.49 0.98
CA TRP A 106 10.27 3.89 1.28
C TRP A 106 11.44 4.56 0.54
N GLY A 107 11.19 5.51 -0.38
CA GLY A 107 12.23 6.20 -1.14
C GLY A 107 13.31 5.25 -1.71
N GLU A 108 14.57 5.52 -1.37
CA GLU A 108 15.75 4.74 -1.77
C GLU A 108 16.15 3.68 -0.72
N ALA A 109 15.23 3.23 0.12
CA ALA A 109 15.54 2.27 1.17
C ALA A 109 16.14 0.97 0.58
N PRO A 110 17.23 0.43 1.15
CA PRO A 110 17.79 -0.84 0.70
C PRO A 110 16.81 -2.00 0.89
N ASP A 111 16.88 -2.99 0.01
CA ASP A 111 16.14 -4.25 0.19
C ASP A 111 16.71 -5.04 1.38
N VAL A 112 15.85 -5.35 2.33
CA VAL A 112 16.16 -6.13 3.55
C VAL A 112 15.39 -7.45 3.60
N SER A 113 14.95 -7.95 2.43
CA SER A 113 14.33 -9.27 2.28
C SER A 113 15.17 -10.40 2.87
N LYS A 114 16.51 -10.27 2.79
CA LYS A 114 17.49 -11.14 3.47
C LYS A 114 18.17 -10.37 4.59
N PHE A 115 17.73 -10.61 5.82
CA PHE A 115 18.26 -10.00 7.04
C PHE A 115 18.53 -11.08 8.08
N TYR A 116 19.70 -11.03 8.73
CA TYR A 116 20.17 -12.09 9.64
C TYR A 116 20.59 -11.52 10.99
N GLY A 117 20.23 -12.21 12.07
CA GLY A 117 20.57 -11.81 13.44
C GLY A 117 19.90 -10.49 13.86
N ARG A 118 20.52 -9.81 14.84
CA ARG A 118 20.07 -8.51 15.38
C ARG A 118 18.69 -8.52 16.05
N THR A 119 18.24 -9.69 16.50
CA THR A 119 16.92 -9.91 17.09
C THR A 119 16.72 -9.12 18.37
N GLU A 120 17.78 -9.00 19.17
CA GLU A 120 17.82 -8.30 20.45
C GLU A 120 17.72 -6.79 20.23
N GLU A 121 18.50 -6.24 19.30
CA GLU A 121 18.45 -4.83 18.94
C GLU A 121 17.09 -4.46 18.34
N LEU A 122 16.54 -5.28 17.43
CA LEU A 122 15.20 -5.07 16.88
C LEU A 122 14.12 -5.06 17.99
N LYS A 123 14.18 -6.03 18.90
CA LYS A 123 13.23 -6.14 20.02
C LYS A 123 13.33 -4.92 20.94
N GLN A 124 14.55 -4.48 21.26
CA GLN A 124 14.78 -3.29 22.08
C GLN A 124 14.23 -2.04 21.40
N LEU A 125 14.61 -1.79 20.15
CA LEU A 125 14.18 -0.61 19.40
C LEU A 125 12.65 -0.58 19.21
N LYS A 126 12.04 -1.74 18.95
CA LYS A 126 10.59 -1.87 18.85
C LYS A 126 9.91 -1.48 20.17
N LYS A 127 10.39 -2.00 21.30
CA LYS A 127 9.86 -1.65 22.62
C LYS A 127 9.98 -0.15 22.90
N GLU A 128 11.15 0.43 22.67
CA GLU A 128 11.41 1.85 22.92
C GLU A 128 10.51 2.76 22.06
N ILE A 129 10.33 2.44 20.77
CA ILE A 129 9.55 3.26 19.83
C ILE A 129 8.04 3.05 19.99
N VAL A 130 7.59 1.80 20.08
CA VAL A 130 6.16 1.48 20.02
C VAL A 130 5.52 1.56 21.40
N ASP A 131 6.12 0.91 22.40
CA ASP A 131 5.55 0.75 23.73
C ASP A 131 5.88 1.96 24.61
N GLU A 132 7.15 2.35 24.65
CA GLU A 132 7.63 3.48 25.47
C GLU A 132 7.47 4.84 24.77
N ARG A 133 7.02 4.83 23.50
CA ARG A 133 6.72 6.03 22.69
C ARG A 133 7.90 7.00 22.54
N CYS A 134 9.12 6.46 22.46
CA CYS A 134 10.30 7.24 22.13
C CYS A 134 10.16 7.85 20.73
N ARG A 135 10.24 9.19 20.63
CA ARG A 135 10.00 9.94 19.39
C ARG A 135 11.26 10.19 18.57
N LEU A 136 12.43 10.00 19.16
CA LEU A 136 13.71 10.23 18.51
C LEU A 136 14.68 9.14 18.97
N VAL A 137 15.14 8.35 18.01
CA VAL A 137 16.12 7.27 18.24
C VAL A 137 17.30 7.48 17.31
N ALA A 138 18.51 7.42 17.88
CA ALA A 138 19.75 7.51 17.12
C ALA A 138 20.47 6.15 17.11
N VAL A 139 20.66 5.57 15.92
CA VAL A 139 21.43 4.33 15.75
C VAL A 139 22.88 4.68 15.39
N LEU A 140 23.80 4.52 16.33
CA LEU A 140 25.21 4.89 16.20
C LEU A 140 26.12 3.65 16.20
N ALA A 141 27.06 3.60 15.26
CA ALA A 141 28.08 2.53 15.16
C ALA A 141 29.07 2.85 14.02
N GLN A 142 30.12 2.04 13.90
CA GLN A 142 31.10 2.11 12.80
C GLN A 142 30.46 1.93 11.40
N GLY A 143 31.16 2.36 10.36
CA GLY A 143 30.72 2.22 8.96
C GLY A 143 30.54 0.75 8.56
N GLY A 144 29.60 0.48 7.64
CA GLY A 144 29.39 -0.87 7.09
C GLY A 144 28.71 -1.91 8.00
N ILE A 145 28.52 -1.62 9.29
CA ILE A 145 27.97 -2.57 10.28
C ILE A 145 26.48 -2.93 10.11
N GLY A 146 25.79 -2.32 9.14
CA GLY A 146 24.39 -2.62 8.82
C GLY A 146 23.34 -1.72 9.48
N LYS A 147 23.69 -0.54 10.00
CA LYS A 147 22.73 0.40 10.64
C LYS A 147 21.52 0.73 9.77
N THR A 148 21.76 1.03 8.49
CA THR A 148 20.69 1.37 7.54
C THR A 148 19.77 0.18 7.29
N ALA A 149 20.33 -1.03 7.19
CA ALA A 149 19.52 -2.24 7.05
C ALA A 149 18.69 -2.49 8.31
N LEU A 150 19.28 -2.28 9.50
CA LEU A 150 18.58 -2.41 10.77
C LEU A 150 17.40 -1.42 10.88
N SER A 151 17.59 -0.15 10.52
CA SER A 151 16.52 0.84 10.60
C SER A 151 15.38 0.56 9.62
N VAL A 152 15.68 0.14 8.39
CA VAL A 152 14.65 -0.26 7.41
C VAL A 152 13.92 -1.52 7.89
N LYS A 153 14.64 -2.53 8.38
CA LYS A 153 14.04 -3.76 8.89
C LYS A 153 13.09 -3.49 10.06
N LEU A 154 13.55 -2.70 11.02
CA LEU A 154 12.74 -2.25 12.15
C LEU A 154 11.48 -1.52 11.68
N ALA A 155 11.63 -0.54 10.79
CA ALA A 155 10.50 0.22 10.26
C ALA A 155 9.47 -0.70 9.56
N GLN A 156 9.91 -1.72 8.81
CA GLN A 156 9.01 -2.70 8.19
C GLN A 156 8.25 -3.55 9.21
N GLU A 157 8.84 -3.84 10.38
CA GLU A 157 8.21 -4.63 11.45
C GLU A 157 7.21 -3.83 12.28
N ILE A 158 7.40 -2.51 12.40
CA ILE A 158 6.54 -1.63 13.20
C ILE A 158 5.63 -0.73 12.35
N GLN A 159 5.71 -0.78 11.01
CA GLN A 159 4.91 0.08 10.11
C GLN A 159 3.40 0.01 10.37
N GLY A 160 2.89 -1.11 10.90
CA GLY A 160 1.48 -1.27 11.24
C GLY A 160 1.01 -0.37 12.39
N ASP A 161 1.94 0.09 13.23
CA ASP A 161 1.66 0.96 14.37
C ASP A 161 1.58 2.45 13.99
N PHE A 162 1.84 2.79 12.72
CA PHE A 162 1.93 4.17 12.22
C PHE A 162 1.01 4.40 11.02
N LYS A 163 0.39 5.58 10.98
CA LYS A 163 -0.47 5.98 9.85
C LYS A 163 0.37 6.41 8.64
N TYR A 164 1.54 7.00 8.88
CA TYR A 164 2.48 7.41 7.85
C TYR A 164 3.86 6.82 8.17
N VAL A 165 4.52 6.26 7.17
CA VAL A 165 5.92 5.80 7.25
C VAL A 165 6.69 6.43 6.10
N ILE A 166 7.72 7.20 6.43
CA ILE A 166 8.58 7.85 5.44
C ILE A 166 10.04 7.49 5.71
N TRP A 167 10.70 6.98 4.67
CA TRP A 167 12.14 6.81 4.68
C TRP A 167 12.81 7.74 3.68
N ARG A 168 13.86 8.45 4.11
CA ARG A 168 14.64 9.36 3.26
C ARG A 168 16.13 9.14 3.45
N SER A 169 16.82 9.02 2.33
CA SER A 169 18.29 9.08 2.27
C SER A 169 18.72 10.54 2.35
N LEU A 170 19.65 10.85 3.26
CA LEU A 170 20.33 12.14 3.32
C LEU A 170 21.75 12.08 2.75
N ARG A 171 22.15 10.96 2.14
CA ARG A 171 23.52 10.72 1.69
C ARG A 171 24.00 11.74 0.66
N GLU A 172 23.12 12.12 -0.27
CA GLU A 172 23.42 13.09 -1.33
C GLU A 172 23.13 14.53 -0.92
N SER A 173 22.87 14.78 0.37
CA SER A 173 22.54 16.11 0.90
C SER A 173 21.43 16.82 0.10
N PRO A 174 20.23 16.21 -0.03
CA PRO A 174 19.13 16.84 -0.75
C PRO A 174 18.85 18.23 -0.17
N PRO A 175 18.51 19.24 -1.01
CA PRO A 175 18.18 20.58 -0.52
C PRO A 175 17.07 20.52 0.52
N LEU A 176 17.25 21.20 1.65
CA LEU A 176 16.29 21.20 2.75
C LEU A 176 14.87 21.57 2.30
N GLU A 177 14.75 22.60 1.45
CA GLU A 177 13.47 23.03 0.90
C GLU A 177 12.76 21.95 0.09
N LYS A 178 13.52 21.17 -0.69
CA LYS A 178 12.99 20.05 -1.46
C LYS A 178 12.51 18.95 -0.52
N LEU A 179 13.34 18.58 0.47
CA LEU A 179 12.97 17.59 1.48
C LEU A 179 11.69 17.98 2.22
N LEU A 180 11.59 19.22 2.71
CA LEU A 180 10.39 19.71 3.40
C LEU A 180 9.15 19.65 2.50
N THR A 181 9.29 20.08 1.25
CA THR A 181 8.21 20.04 0.26
C THR A 181 7.71 18.62 0.03
N ASP A 182 8.62 17.67 -0.17
CA ASP A 182 8.29 16.26 -0.42
C ASP A 182 7.61 15.63 0.82
N LEU A 183 8.08 15.94 2.03
CA LEU A 183 7.48 15.47 3.28
C LEU A 183 6.06 16.01 3.47
N ILE A 184 5.83 17.31 3.26
CA ILE A 184 4.51 17.93 3.41
C ILE A 184 3.53 17.36 2.39
N LYS A 185 3.94 17.22 1.11
CA LYS A 185 3.08 16.64 0.07
C LYS A 185 2.69 15.20 0.39
N PHE A 186 3.61 14.41 0.91
CA PHE A 186 3.29 13.04 1.31
C PHE A 186 2.32 13.00 2.50
N LEU A 187 2.61 13.75 3.58
CA LEU A 187 1.79 13.74 4.79
C LEU A 187 0.40 14.35 4.59
N SER A 188 0.25 15.25 3.62
CA SER A 188 -1.03 15.84 3.21
C SER A 188 -1.82 14.99 2.21
N ASN A 189 -1.34 13.80 1.84
CA ASN A 189 -1.90 12.99 0.75
C ASN A 189 -2.05 13.77 -0.57
N GLN A 190 -1.08 14.65 -0.87
CA GLN A 190 -1.06 15.54 -2.03
C GLN A 190 -2.23 16.54 -2.09
N GLN A 191 -2.96 16.75 -0.99
CA GLN A 191 -4.07 17.71 -0.95
C GLN A 191 -3.57 19.16 -0.84
N GLU A 192 -2.34 19.36 -0.37
CA GLU A 192 -1.74 20.69 -0.27
C GLU A 192 -0.99 21.06 -1.55
N ILE A 193 -1.67 21.85 -2.36
CA ILE A 193 -1.20 22.30 -3.69
C ILE A 193 -0.34 23.56 -3.55
N GLU A 194 -0.71 24.46 -2.64
CA GLU A 194 0.03 25.68 -2.31
C GLU A 194 0.83 25.45 -1.04
N LEU A 195 2.16 25.45 -1.17
CA LEU A 195 3.07 25.32 -0.04
C LEU A 195 3.62 26.70 0.33
N PRO A 196 3.93 26.95 1.62
CA PRO A 196 4.56 28.20 2.02
C PRO A 196 5.89 28.43 1.31
N ASP A 197 6.27 29.69 1.08
CA ASP A 197 7.48 30.05 0.35
C ASP A 197 8.74 29.94 1.22
N THR A 198 8.61 30.20 2.52
CA THR A 198 9.78 30.22 3.42
C THR A 198 10.06 28.87 4.07
N VAL A 199 11.33 28.61 4.36
CA VAL A 199 11.75 27.40 5.11
C VAL A 199 11.06 27.31 6.48
N GLY A 200 10.96 28.44 7.19
CA GLY A 200 10.36 28.48 8.53
C GLY A 200 8.89 28.07 8.53
N GLU A 201 8.11 28.58 7.56
CA GLU A 201 6.70 28.22 7.41
C GLU A 201 6.52 26.76 6.97
N LYS A 202 7.37 26.26 6.06
CA LYS A 202 7.37 24.83 5.69
C LYS A 202 7.67 23.94 6.90
N ILE A 203 8.61 24.31 7.78
CA ILE A 203 8.87 23.57 9.02
C ILE A 203 7.64 23.57 9.93
N MET A 204 7.00 24.73 10.13
CA MET A 204 5.78 24.82 10.93
C MET A 204 4.66 23.93 10.37
N ARG A 205 4.53 23.92 9.04
CA ARG A 205 3.53 23.10 8.34
C ARG A 205 3.82 21.61 8.46
N LEU A 206 5.08 21.20 8.33
CA LEU A 206 5.50 19.83 8.58
C LEU A 206 5.17 19.40 10.02
N ILE A 207 5.51 20.23 11.02
CA ILE A 207 5.19 19.96 12.43
C ILE A 207 3.68 19.81 12.65
N HIS A 208 2.85 20.62 12.00
CA HIS A 208 1.40 20.48 12.06
C HIS A 208 0.94 19.09 11.63
N TYR A 209 1.43 18.57 10.50
CA TYR A 209 1.09 17.23 10.04
C TYR A 209 1.63 16.13 10.96
N LEU A 210 2.87 16.24 11.42
CA LEU A 210 3.48 15.28 12.36
C LEU A 210 2.74 15.20 13.71
N ARG A 211 2.01 16.26 14.10
CA ARG A 211 1.15 16.26 15.29
C ARG A 211 -0.25 15.69 15.03
N SER A 212 -0.73 15.76 13.79
CA SER A 212 -2.09 15.34 13.41
C SER A 212 -2.26 13.83 13.29
N SER A 213 -1.16 13.11 13.08
CA SER A 213 -1.15 11.68 12.79
C SER A 213 0.11 11.04 13.38
N ARG A 214 0.03 9.74 13.70
CA ARG A 214 1.20 8.99 14.15
C ARG A 214 2.08 8.67 12.93
N CYS A 215 3.25 9.29 12.86
CA CYS A 215 4.20 9.18 11.76
C CYS A 215 5.51 8.53 12.21
N LEU A 216 6.10 7.70 11.36
CA LEU A 216 7.43 7.12 11.49
C LEU A 216 8.36 7.72 10.43
#